data_AF-A0A953S4A8-F1
#
_entry.id   AF-A0A953S4A8-F1
#
_cell.length_a   1.000
_cell.length_b   1.000
_cell.length_c   1.000
_cell.angle_alpha   90.00
_cell.angle_beta   90.00
_cell.angle_gamma   90.00
#
_symmetry.space_group_name_H-M   'P 1'
#
loop_
_entity.id
_entity.type
_entity.pdbx_description
1 polymer ?
#
loop_
_entity_poly.entity_id
_entity_poly.type
_entity_poly.pdbx_seq_one_letter_code
_entity_poly.pdbx_strand_id
1 'polypeptide(L)'
;MNTLADKVRAELARYEHPLFVFDARPAAEGVEVEIRYAPSDPQVHTYVFLLRPREIESGQFSWIFQKQLYDCLHDFVIEMFTCNPQRRDA
;
A
#
# COMPACT_ATOMS: atom_id res chain seq x y z
N MET A 1 -10.33 -18.52 -13.71
CA MET A 1 -9.27 -18.72 -12.70
C MET A 1 -9.09 -17.39 -12.00
N ASN A 2 -9.30 -17.32 -10.68
CA ASN A 2 -9.08 -16.08 -9.93
C ASN A 2 -7.56 -15.92 -9.77
N THR A 3 -6.98 -14.82 -10.26
CA THR A 3 -5.53 -14.60 -10.15
C THR A 3 -5.17 -14.14 -8.73
N LEU A 4 -3.90 -14.27 -8.32
CA LEU A 4 -3.45 -13.73 -7.02
C LEU A 4 -3.77 -12.22 -6.89
N ALA A 5 -3.65 -11.48 -7.99
CA ALA A 5 -4.01 -10.06 -8.03
C ALA A 5 -5.51 -9.83 -7.77
N ASP A 6 -6.40 -10.68 -8.29
CA ASP A 6 -7.84 -10.56 -8.02
C ASP A 6 -8.17 -10.83 -6.55
N LYS A 7 -7.45 -11.77 -5.91
CA LYS A 7 -7.59 -12.00 -4.46
C LYS A 7 -7.16 -10.78 -3.66
N VAL A 8 -6.04 -10.16 -4.03
CA VAL A 8 -5.56 -8.93 -3.36
C VAL A 8 -6.51 -7.75 -3.60
N ARG A 9 -7.03 -7.57 -4.83
CA ARG A 9 -8.03 -6.53 -5.12
C ARG A 9 -9.32 -6.72 -4.34
N ALA A 10 -9.79 -7.96 -4.19
CA ALA A 10 -10.97 -8.27 -3.38
C ALA A 10 -10.76 -7.93 -1.90
N GLU A 11 -9.56 -8.15 -1.36
CA GLU A 11 -9.23 -7.74 0.01
C GLU A 11 -9.10 -6.21 0.11
N LEU A 12 -8.46 -5.56 -0.85
CA LEU A 12 -8.32 -4.09 -0.93
C LEU A 12 -9.67 -3.37 -1.01
N ALA A 13 -10.66 -3.95 -1.68
CA ALA A 13 -12.01 -3.38 -1.77
C ALA A 13 -12.73 -3.23 -0.42
N ARG A 14 -12.16 -3.79 0.66
CA ARG A 14 -12.67 -3.66 2.03
C ARG A 14 -12.15 -2.39 2.73
N TYR A 15 -11.25 -1.65 2.09
CA TYR A 15 -10.62 -0.45 2.64
C TYR A 15 -11.05 0.78 1.85
N GLU A 16 -11.62 1.74 2.56
CA GLU A 16 -11.90 3.08 2.03
C GLU A 16 -11.08 4.09 2.82
N HIS A 17 -10.48 5.05 2.12
CA HIS A 17 -9.72 6.11 2.76
C HIS A 17 -9.97 7.45 2.06
N PRO A 18 -10.20 8.56 2.80
CA PRO A 18 -10.51 9.85 2.20
C PRO A 18 -9.34 10.46 1.40
N LEU A 19 -8.10 10.08 1.73
CA LEU A 19 -6.88 10.64 1.13
C LEU A 19 -6.12 9.68 0.22
N PHE A 20 -6.42 8.37 0.28
CA PHE A 20 -5.61 7.36 -0.38
C PHE A 20 -6.48 6.45 -1.24
N VAL A 21 -5.99 6.18 -2.44
CA VAL A 21 -6.56 5.20 -3.38
C VAL A 21 -5.62 4.02 -3.43
N PHE A 22 -6.20 2.83 -3.29
CA PHE A 22 -5.45 1.58 -3.34
C PHE A 22 -5.73 0.84 -4.64
N ASP A 23 -4.71 0.24 -5.23
CA ASP A 23 -4.85 -0.68 -6.36
C ASP A 23 -3.86 -1.83 -6.22
N ALA A 24 -4.07 -2.90 -6.99
CA ALA A 24 -3.15 -4.01 -7.07
C ALA A 24 -2.98 -4.49 -8.51
N ARG A 25 -1.73 -4.79 -8.88
CA ARG A 25 -1.39 -5.33 -10.20
C ARG A 25 -0.49 -6.56 -10.12
N PRO A 26 -0.64 -7.52 -11.06
CA PRO A 26 0.29 -8.63 -11.17
C PRO A 26 1.72 -8.12 -11.38
N ALA A 27 2.68 -8.79 -10.75
CA ALA A 27 4.10 -8.54 -10.91
C ALA A 27 4.84 -9.86 -11.11
N ALA A 28 6.10 -9.78 -11.57
CA ALA A 28 6.90 -10.97 -11.87
C ALA A 28 7.04 -11.92 -10.67
N GLU A 29 7.09 -11.36 -9.46
CA GLU A 29 7.34 -12.14 -8.25
C GLU A 29 6.17 -12.11 -7.23
N GLY A 30 4.96 -11.81 -7.70
CA GLY A 30 3.77 -11.74 -6.87
C GLY A 30 2.76 -10.69 -7.32
N VAL A 31 2.29 -9.88 -6.37
CA VAL A 31 1.32 -8.80 -6.62
C VAL A 31 1.86 -7.51 -6.02
N GLU A 32 1.95 -6.47 -6.82
CA GLU A 32 2.28 -5.13 -6.34
C GLU A 32 1.01 -4.42 -5.91
N VAL A 33 1.04 -3.83 -4.72
CA VAL A 33 -0.02 -2.99 -4.16
C VAL A 33 0.44 -1.56 -4.24
N GLU A 34 -0.39 -0.71 -4.83
CA GLU A 34 -0.13 0.71 -5.01
C GLU A 34 -1.01 1.53 -4.07
N ILE A 35 -0.39 2.48 -3.36
CA ILE A 35 -1.06 3.46 -2.51
C ILE A 35 -0.81 4.84 -3.12
N ARG A 36 -1.87 5.51 -3.54
CA ARG A 36 -1.81 6.81 -4.21
C ARG A 36 -2.52 7.87 -3.39
N TYR A 37 -1.89 9.04 -3.24
CA TYR A 37 -2.57 10.22 -2.71
C TYR A 37 -3.64 10.69 -3.71
N ALA A 38 -4.89 10.81 -3.25
CA ALA A 38 -6.03 11.10 -4.12
C ALA A 38 -6.06 12.56 -4.61
N PRO A 39 -5.75 13.58 -3.79
CA PRO A 39 -5.66 14.95 -4.25
C PRO A 39 -4.52 15.15 -5.24
N SER A 40 -4.74 16.00 -6.24
CA SER A 40 -3.77 16.28 -7.31
C SER A 40 -2.62 17.19 -6.90
N ASP A 41 -2.74 17.88 -5.76
CA ASP A 41 -1.77 18.84 -5.23
C ASP A 41 -1.72 18.71 -3.69
N PRO A 42 -0.54 18.54 -3.07
CA PRO A 42 0.79 18.39 -3.68
C PRO A 42 0.91 17.13 -4.54
N GLN A 43 1.80 17.17 -5.54
CA GLN A 43 2.19 15.96 -6.24
C GLN A 43 3.08 15.11 -5.33
N VAL A 44 2.55 13.96 -4.92
CA VAL A 44 3.24 13.00 -4.04
C VAL A 44 3.57 11.74 -4.84
N HIS A 45 4.64 11.03 -4.48
CA HIS A 45 4.97 9.74 -5.08
C HIS A 45 3.88 8.70 -4.81
N THR A 46 3.86 7.65 -5.62
CA THR A 46 3.05 6.44 -5.35
C THR A 46 3.88 5.50 -4.49
N TYR A 47 3.33 5.08 -3.35
CA TYR A 47 3.96 4.07 -2.52
C TYR A 47 3.59 2.68 -3.04
N VAL A 48 4.58 1.80 -3.22
CA VAL A 48 4.37 0.46 -3.77
C VAL A 48 5.04 -0.57 -2.89
N PHE A 49 4.32 -1.65 -2.57
CA PHE A 49 4.90 -2.82 -1.91
C PHE A 49 4.51 -4.12 -2.63
N LEU A 50 5.38 -5.13 -2.53
CA LEU A 50 5.20 -6.42 -3.17
C LEU A 50 4.71 -7.46 -2.16
N LEU A 51 3.60 -8.12 -2.50
CA LEU A 51 3.12 -9.32 -1.82
C LEU A 51 3.59 -10.57 -2.56
N ARG A 52 4.25 -11.48 -1.85
CA ARG A 52 4.67 -12.77 -2.39
C ARG A 52 3.50 -13.75 -2.41
N PRO A 53 3.47 -14.71 -3.36
CA PRO A 53 2.40 -15.72 -3.42
C PRO A 53 2.13 -16.43 -2.09
N ARG A 54 3.19 -16.83 -1.37
CA ARG A 54 3.11 -17.48 -0.05
C ARG A 54 2.36 -16.66 1.01
N GLU A 55 2.44 -15.34 0.94
CA GLU A 55 1.77 -14.43 1.88
C GLU A 55 0.28 -14.33 1.53
N ILE A 56 -0.02 -14.25 0.23
CA ILE A 56 -1.38 -14.18 -0.32
C ILE A 56 -2.13 -15.49 -0.09
N GLU A 57 -1.45 -16.63 -0.20
CA GLU A 57 -2.04 -17.97 -0.06
C GLU A 57 -2.21 -18.40 1.40
N SER A 58 -1.58 -17.70 2.34
CA SER A 58 -1.69 -17.98 3.77
C SER A 58 -3.13 -17.88 4.28
N GLY A 59 -3.51 -18.78 5.21
CA GLY A 59 -4.79 -18.69 5.92
C GLY A 59 -4.94 -17.43 6.79
N GLN A 60 -3.83 -16.75 7.07
CA GLN A 60 -3.80 -15.49 7.84
C GLN A 60 -3.67 -14.26 6.93
N PHE A 61 -3.85 -14.41 5.61
CA PHE A 61 -3.63 -13.35 4.63
C PHE A 61 -4.29 -12.03 5.01
N SER A 62 -5.60 -12.00 5.30
CA SER A 62 -6.31 -10.74 5.62
C SER A 62 -5.70 -9.99 6.81
N TRP A 63 -5.28 -10.70 7.86
CA TRP A 63 -4.68 -10.07 9.04
C TRP A 63 -3.28 -9.52 8.75
N ILE A 64 -2.44 -10.31 8.08
CA ILE A 64 -1.08 -9.90 7.70
C ILE A 64 -1.14 -8.74 6.72
N PHE A 65 -2.03 -8.82 5.74
CA PHE A 65 -2.28 -7.78 4.75
C PHE A 65 -2.73 -6.48 5.42
N GLN A 66 -3.69 -6.54 6.35
CA GLN A 66 -4.15 -5.37 7.08
C GLN A 66 -3.00 -4.68 7.82
N LYS A 67 -2.20 -5.46 8.56
CA LYS A 67 -1.05 -4.93 9.29
C LYS A 67 -0.07 -4.25 8.32
N GLN A 68 0.29 -4.93 7.24
CA GLN A 68 1.24 -4.39 6.27
C GLN A 68 0.71 -3.12 5.58
N LEU A 69 -0.57 -3.07 5.22
CA LEU A 69 -1.18 -1.89 4.63
C LEU A 69 -1.13 -0.69 5.59
N TYR A 70 -1.39 -0.91 6.88
CA TYR A 70 -1.34 0.14 7.90
C TYR A 70 0.09 0.61 8.18
N ASP A 71 1.05 -0.32 8.25
CA ASP A 71 2.46 0.01 8.39
C ASP A 71 2.94 0.86 7.19
N CYS A 72 2.58 0.47 5.95
CA CYS A 72 2.91 1.25 4.75
C CYS A 72 2.23 2.63 4.72
N LEU A 73 0.97 2.75 5.15
CA LEU A 73 0.29 4.05 5.24
C LEU A 73 0.96 4.96 6.27
N HIS A 74 1.34 4.40 7.42
CA HIS A 74 2.05 5.13 8.46
C HIS A 74 3.39 5.67 7.93
N ASP A 75 4.19 4.82 7.29
CA ASP A 75 5.47 5.22 6.69
C ASP A 75 5.27 6.26 5.60
N PHE A 76 4.26 6.09 4.74
CA PHE A 76 3.95 7.03 3.68
C PHE A 76 3.60 8.43 4.24
N VAL A 77 2.76 8.50 5.27
CA VAL A 77 2.43 9.79 5.91
C VAL A 77 3.67 10.42 6.57
N ILE A 78 4.55 9.62 7.16
CA ILE A 78 5.80 10.11 7.75
C ILE A 78 6.74 10.66 6.67
N GLU A 79 6.86 10.00 5.53
CA GLU A 79 7.68 10.46 4.41
C GLU A 79 7.21 11.82 3.86
N MET A 80 5.93 12.16 4.01
CA MET A 80 5.37 13.43 3.55
C MET A 80 5.76 14.66 4.40
N PHE A 81 6.44 14.49 5.54
CA PHE A 81 6.91 15.64 6.32
C PHE A 81 7.97 16.46 5.57
N THR A 82 7.60 17.66 5.12
CA THR A 82 8.53 18.62 4.49
C THR A 82 9.40 19.38 5.52
N CYS A 83 9.00 19.35 6.78
CA CYS A 83 9.76 19.88 7.91
C CYS A 83 9.59 18.94 9.10
N ASN A 84 10.70 18.49 9.70
CA ASN A 84 10.70 17.64 10.87
C ASN A 84 11.91 17.95 11.77
N PRO A 85 11.90 17.56 13.06
CA PRO A 85 13.01 17.85 13.99
C PRO A 85 14.34 17.14 13.66
N GLN A 86 14.34 16.16 12.75
CA GLN A 86 15.54 15.45 12.31
C GLN A 86 16.27 16.17 11.17
N ARG A 87 15.67 17.21 10.59
CA ARG A 87 16.31 18.10 9.63
C ARG A 87 17.56 18.70 10.24
N ARG A 88 18.70 18.45 9.61
CA ARG A 88 20.03 18.94 10.04
C ARG A 88 20.43 20.22 9.30
N ASP A 89 19.55 20.76 8.47
CA ASP A 89 19.77 21.87 7.55
C ASP A 89 19.14 23.20 8.02
N ALA A 90 18.92 23.36 9.33
CA ALA A 90 18.51 24.62 9.96
C ALA A 90 19.72 25.44 10.44
#